data_AF-A0A7W7QWF2-F1
#
_entry.id   AF-A0A7W7QWF2-F1
#
_cell.length_a   1.000
_cell.length_b   1.000
_cell.length_c   1.000
_cell.angle_alpha   90.00
_cell.angle_beta   90.00
_cell.angle_gamma   90.00
#
_symmetry.space_group_name_H-M   'P 1'
#
loop_
_entity.id
_entity.type
_entity.pdbx_description
1 polymer ?
#
loop_
_entity_poly.entity_id
_entity_poly.type
_entity_poly.pdbx_seq_one_letter_code
_entity_poly.pdbx_strand_id
1 'polypeptide(L)'
;MTDQQPRDGGRPPLRLGTDEHGNPTVTLSLKGLNAGATRLVDQLDTILGAVAALRAGDLGQPDSLPSIDRAVRDLDRLDKVLGGLTAALIRQHYIAGGSHGQLAAAMEVQRSTAQMRAERLPAEPTYWENWVRGTLPT
;
A
#
# COMPACT_ATOMS: atom_id res chain seq x y z
N MET A 1 -32.13 4.56 26.18
CA MET A 1 -30.72 4.42 26.57
C MET A 1 -30.06 3.69 25.41
N THR A 2 -29.58 4.47 24.44
CA THR A 2 -29.16 3.96 23.13
C THR A 2 -27.71 3.58 23.23
N ASP A 3 -27.45 2.27 23.22
CA ASP A 3 -26.12 1.71 23.22
C ASP A 3 -25.48 1.97 21.84
N GLN A 4 -24.65 3.02 21.77
CA GLN A 4 -23.82 3.28 20.59
C GLN A 4 -22.64 2.32 20.63
N GLN A 5 -22.82 1.19 19.97
CA GLN A 5 -21.74 0.27 19.66
C GLN A 5 -20.64 1.02 18.86
N PRO A 6 -19.38 1.02 19.31
CA PRO A 6 -18.31 1.68 18.58
C PRO A 6 -18.18 1.04 17.20
N ARG A 7 -18.21 1.88 16.15
CA ARG A 7 -17.84 1.47 14.79
C ARG A 7 -16.34 1.21 14.79
N ASP A 8 -15.96 0.02 15.26
CA ASP A 8 -14.63 -0.49 15.08
C ASP A 8 -14.41 -0.59 13.57
N GLY A 9 -13.61 0.33 13.04
CA GLY A 9 -13.27 0.45 11.62
C GLY A 9 -12.39 -0.72 11.22
N GLY A 10 -12.99 -1.91 11.24
CA GLY A 10 -12.35 -3.22 11.30
C GLY A 10 -11.09 -3.27 10.47
N ARG A 11 -9.95 -3.17 11.15
CA ARG A 11 -8.66 -3.51 10.58
C ARG A 11 -8.82 -4.93 10.02
N PRO A 12 -8.54 -5.18 8.73
CA PRO A 12 -8.61 -6.54 8.22
C PRO A 12 -7.72 -7.42 9.11
N PRO A 13 -8.18 -8.61 9.52
CA PRO A 13 -7.45 -9.41 10.49
C PRO A 13 -6.12 -9.84 9.86
N LEU A 14 -5.04 -9.20 10.32
CA LEU A 14 -3.68 -9.63 10.06
C LEU A 14 -3.36 -10.71 11.09
N ARG A 15 -3.12 -11.93 10.62
CA ARG A 15 -2.69 -13.04 11.48
C ARG A 15 -1.23 -13.35 11.20
N LEU A 16 -0.41 -13.25 12.23
CA LEU A 16 0.97 -13.72 12.22
C LEU A 16 0.97 -15.18 12.68
N GLY A 17 1.74 -16.01 12.01
CA GLY A 17 1.97 -17.40 12.37
C GLY A 17 3.39 -17.83 12.02
N THR A 18 3.63 -19.13 12.11
CA THR A 18 4.83 -19.76 11.58
C THR A 18 4.42 -20.94 10.71
N ASP A 19 5.18 -21.21 9.65
CA ASP A 19 5.02 -22.44 8.88
C ASP A 19 5.61 -23.66 9.63
N GLU A 20 5.53 -24.83 9.00
CA GLU A 20 6.05 -26.10 9.52
C GLU A 20 7.59 -26.12 9.69
N HIS A 21 8.30 -25.16 9.09
CA HIS A 21 9.76 -25.00 9.18
C HIS A 21 10.17 -23.88 10.15
N GLY A 22 9.21 -23.23 10.83
CA GLY A 22 9.46 -22.14 11.77
C GLY A 22 9.65 -20.76 11.11
N ASN A 23 9.41 -20.64 9.80
CA ASN A 23 9.46 -19.35 9.12
C ASN A 23 8.22 -18.51 9.44
N PRO A 24 8.33 -17.18 9.53
CA PRO A 24 7.18 -16.32 9.79
C PRO A 24 6.18 -16.37 8.62
N THR A 25 4.90 -16.54 8.94
CA THR A 25 3.80 -16.48 7.97
C THR A 25 2.83 -15.34 8.30
N VAL A 26 2.27 -14.73 7.26
CA VAL A 26 1.27 -13.65 7.39
C VAL A 26 0.04 -14.03 6.58
N THR A 27 -1.13 -14.09 7.23
CA THR A 27 -2.42 -14.27 6.55
C THR A 27 -3.19 -12.96 6.56
N LEU A 28 -3.65 -12.53 5.39
CA LEU A 28 -4.42 -11.30 5.17
C LEU A 28 -5.78 -11.65 4.57
N SER A 29 -6.87 -11.33 5.28
CA SER A 29 -8.23 -11.41 4.74
C SER A 29 -8.72 -10.02 4.38
N LEU A 30 -8.82 -9.72 3.09
CA LEU A 30 -9.13 -8.39 2.58
C LEU A 30 -10.44 -8.40 1.79
N LYS A 31 -11.40 -7.56 2.20
CA LYS A 31 -12.68 -7.39 1.51
C LYS A 31 -12.57 -6.30 0.44
N GLY A 32 -13.19 -6.50 -0.72
CA GLY A 32 -13.24 -5.50 -1.80
C GLY A 32 -12.02 -5.49 -2.72
N LEU A 33 -11.07 -6.38 -2.49
CA LEU A 33 -9.90 -6.58 -3.33
C LEU A 33 -10.25 -7.64 -4.40
N ASN A 34 -10.34 -7.21 -5.67
CA ASN A 34 -10.68 -8.07 -6.81
C ASN A 34 -9.45 -8.85 -7.32
N ALA A 35 -9.49 -9.45 -8.51
CA ALA A 35 -8.34 -10.19 -9.09
C ALA A 35 -7.02 -9.37 -9.14
N GLY A 36 -7.08 -8.03 -9.10
CA GLY A 36 -5.90 -7.18 -8.96
C GLY A 36 -5.16 -7.33 -7.62
N ALA A 37 -5.83 -7.85 -6.60
CA ALA A 37 -5.26 -8.12 -5.28
C ALA A 37 -4.23 -9.23 -5.27
N THR A 38 -4.50 -10.32 -6.01
CA THR A 38 -3.55 -11.43 -6.17
C THR A 38 -2.23 -10.91 -6.70
N ARG A 39 -2.29 -10.02 -7.69
CA ARG A 39 -1.09 -9.37 -8.24
C ARG A 39 -0.34 -8.54 -7.21
N LEU A 40 -1.03 -7.77 -6.37
CA LEU A 40 -0.37 -6.97 -5.33
C LEU A 40 0.30 -7.87 -4.28
N VAL A 41 -0.35 -8.98 -3.92
CA VAL A 41 0.22 -9.98 -3.01
C VAL A 41 1.47 -10.63 -3.63
N ASP A 42 1.43 -11.04 -4.90
CA ASP A 42 2.58 -11.60 -5.61
C ASP A 42 3.77 -10.62 -5.67
N GLN A 43 3.47 -9.33 -5.82
CA GLN A 43 4.49 -8.27 -5.83
C GLN A 43 5.11 -8.06 -4.46
N LEU A 44 4.30 -8.02 -3.40
CA LEU A 44 4.79 -7.92 -2.03
C LEU A 44 5.63 -9.14 -1.66
N ASP A 45 5.20 -10.34 -2.06
CA ASP A 45 5.97 -11.58 -1.86
C ASP A 45 7.33 -11.51 -2.56
N THR A 46 7.36 -11.10 -3.84
CA THR A 46 8.61 -10.92 -4.60
C THR A 46 9.55 -9.92 -3.91
N ILE A 47 9.03 -8.78 -3.43
CA ILE A 47 9.83 -7.74 -2.77
C ILE A 47 10.36 -8.22 -1.41
N LEU A 48 9.53 -8.87 -0.60
CA LEU A 48 9.94 -9.42 0.70
C LEU A 48 10.97 -10.54 0.52
N GLY A 49 10.80 -11.40 -0.48
CA GLY A 49 11.78 -12.40 -0.87
C GLY A 49 13.12 -11.77 -1.28
N ALA A 50 13.09 -10.69 -2.07
CA ALA A 50 14.30 -9.96 -2.44
C ALA A 50 15.00 -9.33 -1.22
N VAL A 51 14.25 -8.78 -0.26
CA VAL A 51 14.81 -8.27 1.01
C VAL A 51 15.48 -9.38 1.82
N ALA A 52 14.85 -10.56 1.92
CA ALA A 52 15.42 -11.70 2.61
C ALA A 52 16.72 -12.16 1.94
N ALA A 53 16.72 -12.30 0.61
CA ALA A 53 17.89 -12.70 -0.17
C ALA A 53 19.03 -11.67 -0.10
N LEU A 54 18.72 -10.36 -0.09
CA LEU A 54 19.73 -9.30 0.15
C LEU A 54 20.36 -9.41 1.54
N ARG A 55 19.55 -9.70 2.57
CA ARG A 55 20.04 -9.87 3.95
C ARG A 55 20.87 -11.14 4.13
N ALA A 56 20.55 -12.20 3.40
CA ALA A 56 21.30 -13.46 3.40
C ALA A 56 22.58 -13.40 2.54
N GLY A 57 22.69 -12.42 1.62
CA GLY A 57 23.80 -12.30 0.69
C GLY A 57 23.64 -13.13 -0.60
N ASP A 58 22.47 -13.72 -0.82
CA ASP A 58 22.21 -14.66 -1.92
C ASP A 58 22.15 -13.97 -3.29
N LEU A 59 21.83 -12.68 -3.34
CA LEU A 59 21.74 -11.91 -4.60
C LEU A 59 23.10 -11.45 -5.15
N GLY A 60 24.21 -11.84 -4.52
CA GLY A 60 25.56 -11.52 -4.99
C GLY A 60 26.08 -12.43 -6.12
N GLN A 61 25.32 -13.48 -6.47
CA GLN A 61 25.75 -14.48 -7.46
C GLN A 61 25.34 -14.09 -8.90
N PRO A 62 26.12 -14.44 -9.94
CA PRO A 62 25.82 -14.13 -11.33
C PRO A 62 24.40 -14.55 -11.79
N ASP A 63 23.91 -15.68 -11.28
CA ASP A 63 22.60 -16.23 -11.64
C ASP A 63 21.41 -15.51 -10.97
N SER A 64 21.69 -14.52 -10.12
CA SER A 64 20.66 -13.77 -9.37
C SER A 64 20.02 -12.65 -10.18
N LEU A 65 20.59 -12.28 -11.33
CA LEU A 65 20.15 -11.14 -12.14
C LEU A 65 18.65 -11.20 -12.52
N PRO A 66 18.08 -12.34 -12.95
CA PRO A 66 16.64 -12.42 -13.24
C PRO A 66 15.75 -12.13 -12.02
N SER A 67 16.16 -12.57 -10.83
CA SER A 67 15.45 -12.32 -9.58
C SER A 67 15.53 -10.85 -9.18
N ILE A 68 16.70 -10.23 -9.33
CA ILE A 68 16.92 -8.79 -9.11
C ILE A 68 16.04 -7.98 -10.07
N ASP A 69 16.08 -8.29 -11.37
CA ASP A 69 15.29 -7.59 -12.39
C ASP A 69 13.78 -7.68 -12.13
N ARG A 70 13.31 -8.85 -11.66
CA ARG A 70 11.92 -9.03 -11.27
C ARG A 70 11.56 -8.15 -10.06
N ALA A 71 12.38 -8.18 -9.01
CA ALA A 71 12.16 -7.37 -7.82
C ALA A 71 12.15 -5.87 -8.13
N VAL A 72 13.05 -5.39 -8.99
CA VAL A 72 13.10 -3.99 -9.43
C VAL A 72 11.81 -3.60 -10.15
N ARG A 73 11.33 -4.42 -11.10
CA ARG A 73 10.08 -4.14 -11.82
C ARG A 73 8.87 -4.13 -10.91
N ASP A 74 8.79 -5.07 -9.96
CA ASP A 74 7.67 -5.14 -9.02
C ASP A 74 7.69 -3.98 -8.02
N LEU A 75 8.88 -3.52 -7.61
CA LEU A 75 9.04 -2.33 -6.77
C LEU A 75 8.63 -1.03 -7.47
N ASP A 76 9.07 -0.82 -8.73
CA ASP A 76 8.64 0.34 -9.53
C ASP A 76 7.12 0.38 -9.71
N ARG A 77 6.50 -0.79 -9.91
CA ARG A 77 5.05 -0.89 -9.99
C ARG A 77 4.37 -0.65 -8.65
N LEU A 78 4.92 -1.16 -7.55
CA LEU A 78 4.40 -0.92 -6.21
C LEU A 78 4.44 0.57 -5.87
N ASP A 79 5.52 1.28 -6.19
CA ASP A 79 5.65 2.72 -5.97
C ASP A 79 4.50 3.50 -6.64
N LYS A 80 4.18 3.16 -7.89
CA LYS A 80 3.04 3.74 -8.61
C LYS A 80 1.69 3.49 -7.93
N VAL A 81 1.47 2.26 -7.43
CA VAL A 81 0.25 1.90 -6.69
C VAL A 81 0.17 2.66 -5.37
N LEU A 82 1.27 2.76 -4.63
CA LEU A 82 1.36 3.51 -3.36
C LEU A 82 1.14 5.01 -3.57
N GLY A 83 1.66 5.57 -4.67
CA GLY A 83 1.38 6.94 -5.09
C GLY A 83 -0.10 7.16 -5.36
N GLY A 84 -0.75 6.24 -6.09
CA GLY A 84 -2.20 6.26 -6.32
C GLY A 84 -3.02 6.15 -5.02
N LEU A 85 -2.64 5.26 -4.11
CA LEU A 85 -3.25 5.12 -2.79
C LEU A 85 -3.13 6.41 -1.96
N THR A 86 -1.94 7.00 -1.93
CA THR A 86 -1.68 8.25 -1.21
C THR A 86 -2.56 9.37 -1.75
N ALA A 87 -2.64 9.54 -3.08
CA ALA A 87 -3.52 10.53 -3.69
C ALA A 87 -5.00 10.31 -3.34
N ALA A 88 -5.49 9.06 -3.44
CA ALA A 88 -6.85 8.70 -3.10
C ALA A 88 -7.19 9.02 -1.63
N LEU A 89 -6.29 8.68 -0.71
CA LEU A 89 -6.47 8.94 0.72
C LEU A 89 -6.44 10.44 1.04
N ILE A 90 -5.57 11.22 0.39
CA ILE A 90 -5.54 12.68 0.57
C ILE A 90 -6.88 13.30 0.11
N ARG A 91 -7.42 12.89 -1.05
CA ARG A 91 -8.73 13.39 -1.49
C ARG A 91 -9.85 12.96 -0.54
N GLN A 92 -9.85 11.69 -0.13
CA GLN A 92 -10.86 11.18 0.78
C GLN A 92 -10.83 11.89 2.14
N HIS A 93 -9.63 12.28 2.62
CA HIS A 93 -9.45 13.10 3.81
C HIS A 93 -10.20 14.43 3.70
N TYR A 94 -10.05 15.15 2.59
CA TYR A 94 -10.77 16.42 2.38
C TYR A 94 -12.27 16.23 2.14
N ILE A 95 -12.68 15.19 1.41
CA ILE A 95 -14.11 14.84 1.23
C ILE A 95 -14.76 14.54 2.58
N ALA A 96 -14.03 13.93 3.52
CA ALA A 96 -14.48 13.67 4.88
C ALA A 96 -14.48 14.93 5.79
N GLY A 97 -14.18 16.11 5.25
CA GLY A 97 -14.12 17.38 6.00
C GLY A 97 -12.79 17.62 6.72
N GLY A 98 -11.76 16.85 6.42
CA GLY A 98 -10.43 17.00 7.00
C GLY A 98 -9.74 18.30 6.60
N SER A 99 -8.98 18.88 7.54
CA SER A 99 -8.21 20.10 7.33
C SER A 99 -6.75 19.81 6.96
N HIS A 100 -6.05 20.82 6.41
CA HIS A 100 -4.61 20.78 6.14
C HIS A 100 -3.78 20.49 7.41
N GLY A 101 -4.21 20.97 8.57
CA GLY A 101 -3.51 20.71 9.84
C GLY A 101 -3.62 19.25 10.27
N GLN A 102 -4.80 18.65 10.11
CA GLN A 102 -5.00 17.21 10.38
C GLN A 102 -4.24 16.35 9.38
N LEU A 103 -4.19 16.74 8.11
CA LEU A 103 -3.41 16.03 7.09
C LEU A 103 -1.91 16.07 7.44
N ALA A 104 -1.41 17.25 7.84
CA ALA A 104 -0.01 17.42 8.25
C ALA A 104 0.35 16.55 9.45
N ALA A 105 -0.53 16.45 10.45
CA ALA A 105 -0.36 15.56 11.59
C ALA A 105 -0.33 14.08 11.15
N ALA A 106 -1.24 13.66 10.28
CA ALA A 106 -1.30 12.28 9.78
C ALA A 106 -0.06 11.89 8.93
N MET A 107 0.54 12.86 8.24
CA MET A 107 1.72 12.67 7.39
C MET A 107 3.05 12.92 8.13
N GLU A 108 3.01 13.36 9.39
CA GLU A 108 4.18 13.76 10.18
C GLU A 108 5.06 14.82 9.48
N VAL A 109 4.43 15.83 8.87
CA VAL A 109 5.11 16.93 8.16
C VAL A 109 4.59 18.30 8.58
N GLN A 110 5.28 19.36 8.16
CA GLN A 110 4.79 20.73 8.33
C GLN A 110 3.51 20.97 7.52
N ARG A 111 2.65 21.88 8.00
CA ARG A 111 1.39 22.25 7.33
C ARG A 111 1.58 22.68 5.88
N SER A 112 2.60 23.49 5.61
CA SER A 112 2.96 23.95 4.26
C SER A 112 3.31 22.78 3.32
N THR A 113 4.00 21.76 3.83
CA THR A 113 4.32 20.55 3.06
C THR A 113 3.07 19.73 2.74
N ALA A 114 2.17 19.55 3.71
CA ALA A 114 0.92 18.83 3.49
C ALA A 114 0.02 19.55 2.48
N GLN A 115 -0.08 20.88 2.59
CA GLN A 115 -0.79 21.74 1.64
C GLN A 115 -0.20 21.63 0.24
N MET A 116 1.11 21.83 0.08
CA MET A 116 1.79 21.69 -1.21
C MET A 116 1.55 20.30 -1.84
N ARG A 117 1.58 19.23 -1.05
CA ARG A 117 1.32 17.87 -1.56
C ARG A 117 -0.12 17.69 -2.02
N ALA A 118 -1.09 18.23 -1.29
CA ALA A 118 -2.49 18.22 -1.69
C ALA A 118 -2.75 19.03 -2.96
N GLU A 119 -2.17 20.23 -3.06
CA GLU A 119 -2.31 21.13 -4.21
C GLU A 119 -1.62 20.61 -5.47
N ARG A 120 -0.58 19.78 -5.33
CA ARG A 120 0.11 19.13 -6.46
C ARG A 120 -0.67 17.95 -7.05
N LEU A 121 -1.75 17.50 -6.41
CA LEU A 121 -2.58 16.46 -6.98
C LEU A 121 -3.24 17.00 -8.26
N PRO A 122 -3.27 16.21 -9.35
CA PRO A 122 -4.00 16.62 -10.55
C PRO A 122 -5.48 16.83 -10.22
N ALA A 123 -6.18 17.66 -11.00
CA ALA A 123 -7.62 17.87 -10.79
C ALA A 123 -8.39 16.53 -10.89
N GLU A 124 -8.08 15.76 -11.95
CA GLU A 124 -8.66 14.44 -12.19
C GLU A 124 -7.85 13.32 -11.50
N PRO A 125 -8.53 12.28 -10.96
CA PRO A 125 -7.86 11.11 -10.44
C PRO A 125 -6.98 10.40 -11.48
N THR A 126 -5.76 10.04 -11.08
CA THR A 126 -4.85 9.30 -11.96
C THR A 126 -5.32 7.86 -12.21
N TYR A 127 -4.73 7.17 -13.19
CA TYR A 127 -5.00 5.75 -13.43
C TYR A 127 -4.84 4.90 -12.15
N TRP A 128 -3.73 5.08 -11.43
CA TRP A 128 -3.47 4.30 -10.20
C TRP A 128 -4.40 4.70 -9.06
N GLU A 129 -4.80 5.96 -8.98
CA GLU A 129 -5.83 6.42 -8.04
C GLU A 129 -7.19 5.76 -8.33
N ASN A 130 -7.60 5.68 -9.60
CA ASN A 130 -8.82 4.98 -9.99
C ASN A 130 -8.72 3.46 -9.78
N TRP A 131 -7.54 2.88 -10.01
CA TRP A 131 -7.28 1.45 -9.74
C TRP A 131 -7.48 1.12 -8.26
N VAL A 132 -6.87 1.87 -7.34
CA VAL A 132 -7.00 1.61 -5.89
C VAL A 132 -8.41 1.86 -5.37
N ARG A 133 -9.16 2.78 -5.99
CA ARG A 133 -10.56 3.04 -5.67
C ARG A 133 -11.52 2.01 -6.26
N GLY A 134 -11.04 1.13 -7.15
CA GLY A 134 -11.88 0.18 -7.88
C GLY A 134 -12.80 0.84 -8.90
N THR A 135 -12.44 2.02 -9.41
CA THR A 135 -13.26 2.86 -10.32
C THR A 135 -12.61 3.04 -11.69
N LEU A 136 -11.81 2.08 -12.16
CA LEU A 136 -11.28 2.14 -13.51
C LEU A 136 -12.42 2.15 -14.54
N PRO A 137 -12.37 3.03 -15.55
CA PRO A 137 -13.32 2.96 -16.64
C PRO A 137 -13.17 1.62 -17.35
N THR A 138 -14.29 0.92 -17.51
CA THR A 138 -14.43 -0.30 -18.32
C THR A 138 -14.42 0.01 -19.80
#